data_AF-A0A0V0YSZ7-F1
#
_entry.id   AF-A0A0V0YSZ7-F1
#
_cell.length_a   1.000
_cell.length_b   1.000
_cell.length_c   1.000
_cell.angle_alpha   90.00
_cell.angle_beta   90.00
_cell.angle_gamma   90.00
#
_symmetry.space_group_name_H-M   'P 1'
#
loop_
_entity.id
_entity.type
_entity.pdbx_description
1 polymer ?
#
loop_
_entity_poly.entity_id
_entity_poly.type
_entity_poly.pdbx_seq_one_letter_code
_entity_poly.pdbx_strand_id
1 'polypeptide(L)' 'MSDCKGVKTPLDPNQILSKAMMPRSDEEIKQMHAVPYREAVGCLVYLSQSCRPDICHAVGIVS' A
#
# COMPACT_ATOMS: atom_id res chain seq x y z
N MET A 1 -15.54 11.81 1.25
CA MET A 1 -15.65 10.98 2.47
C MET A 1 -17.09 10.79 2.93
N SER A 2 -18.05 11.62 2.50
CA SER A 2 -19.46 11.56 2.91
C SER A 2 -20.20 10.29 2.46
N ASP A 3 -19.74 9.61 1.41
CA ASP A 3 -20.36 8.39 0.87
C ASP A 3 -19.54 7.10 1.09
N CYS A 4 -18.51 7.13 1.94
CA CYS A 4 -17.69 5.95 2.19
C CYS A 4 -18.42 4.96 3.11
N LYS A 5 -18.79 3.78 2.59
CA LYS A 5 -19.23 2.65 3.43
C LYS A 5 -18.05 2.15 4.27
N GLY A 6 -18.18 2.26 5.59
CA GLY A 6 -17.19 1.71 6.51
C GLY A 6 -17.08 0.20 6.37
N VAL A 7 -15.88 -0.29 6.09
CA VAL A 7 -15.51 -1.71 6.13
C VAL A 7 -14.56 -1.91 7.32
N LYS A 8 -14.74 -3.02 8.05
CA LYS A 8 -13.92 -3.32 9.24
C LYS A 8 -12.44 -3.46 8.92
N THR A 9 -12.13 -4.00 7.74
CA THR A 9 -10.77 -4.13 7.22
C THR A 9 -10.79 -3.58 5.80
N PRO A 10 -10.13 -2.44 5.52
CA PRO A 10 -10.15 -1.83 4.19
C PRO A 10 -9.38 -2.63 3.13
N LEU A 11 -8.51 -3.56 3.57
CA LEU A 11 -7.78 -4.49 2.72
C LEU A 11 -8.40 -5.88 2.83
N ASP A 12 -8.52 -6.59 1.70
CA ASP A 12 -8.92 -8.00 1.69
C ASP A 12 -7.83 -8.85 2.35
N PRO A 13 -8.11 -9.58 3.45
CA PRO A 13 -7.12 -10.42 4.13
C PRO A 13 -6.59 -11.57 3.26
N ASN A 14 -7.27 -11.92 2.16
CA ASN A 14 -6.81 -12.93 1.20
C ASN A 14 -5.91 -12.33 0.10
N GLN A 15 -5.71 -11.01 0.10
CA GLN A 15 -4.86 -10.33 -0.88
C GLN A 15 -3.38 -10.57 -0.53
N ILE A 16 -2.74 -11.50 -1.24
CA ILE A 16 -1.33 -11.82 -1.09
C ILE A 16 -0.54 -11.24 -2.27
N LEU A 17 0.52 -10.48 -1.97
CA LEU A 17 1.45 -10.01 -3.00
C LEU A 17 2.24 -11.19 -3.55
N SER A 18 2.25 -11.35 -4.87
CA SER A 18 2.98 -12.43 -5.53
C SER A 18 3.94 -11.89 -6.58
N LYS A 19 4.95 -12.69 -6.93
CA LYS A 19 5.89 -12.36 -8.02
C LYS A 19 5.19 -12.18 -9.38
N ALA A 20 3.97 -12.69 -9.54
CA ALA A 20 3.19 -12.47 -10.77
C ALA A 20 2.79 -10.99 -10.97
N MET A 21 2.77 -10.20 -9.89
CA MET A 21 2.47 -8.75 -9.88
C MET A 21 3.71 -7.88 -10.10
N MET A 22 4.90 -8.48 -10.26
CA MET A 22 6.12 -7.77 -10.60
C MET A 22 5.98 -7.11 -11.98
N PRO A 23 6.54 -5.91 -12.20
CA PRO A 23 6.60 -5.31 -13.53
C PRO A 23 7.33 -6.26 -14.49
N ARG A 24 6.79 -6.42 -15.70
CA ARG A 24 7.31 -7.38 -16.70
C ARG A 24 7.95 -6.68 -17.89
N SER A 25 7.56 -5.43 -18.15
CA SER A 25 8.10 -4.61 -19.22
C SER A 25 9.12 -3.60 -18.70
N ASP A 26 10.13 -3.28 -19.51
CA ASP A 26 11.12 -2.24 -19.21
C ASP A 26 10.48 -0.87 -18.96
N GLU A 27 9.34 -0.59 -19.61
CA GLU A 27 8.60 0.65 -19.41
C GLU A 27 7.95 0.71 -18.01
N GLU A 28 7.35 -0.40 -17.56
CA GLU A 28 6.78 -0.50 -16.20
C GLU A 28 7.87 -0.36 -15.14
N ILE A 29 9.05 -0.96 -15.37
CA ILE A 29 10.21 -0.85 -14.49
C ILE A 29 10.66 0.61 -14.39
N LYS A 30 10.81 1.32 -15.52
CA LYS A 30 11.18 2.74 -15.54
C LYS A 30 10.16 3.61 -14.81
N GLN A 31 8.87 3.36 -15.02
CA GLN A 31 7.80 4.06 -14.31
C GLN A 31 7.86 3.82 -12.81
N MET A 32 8.09 2.58 -12.38
CA MET A 32 8.26 2.26 -10.96
C MET A 32 9.50 2.91 -10.35
N HIS A 33 10.60 3.01 -11.11
CA HIS A 33 11.82 3.71 -10.66
C HIS A 33 11.62 5.22 -10.49
N ALA A 34 10.68 5.83 -11.22
CA ALA A 34 10.37 7.25 -11.08
C ALA A 34 9.63 7.59 -9.78
N VAL A 35 9.05 6.59 -9.09
CA VAL A 35 8.26 6.80 -7.88
C VAL A 35 9.10 6.43 -6.64
N PRO A 36 9.21 7.31 -5.63
CA PRO A 36 9.95 7.03 -4.41
C PRO A 36 9.13 6.15 -3.45
N TYR A 37 8.90 4.88 -3.80
CA TYR A 37 8.07 3.96 -3.02
C TYR A 37 8.52 3.81 -1.56
N ARG A 38 9.83 3.79 -1.32
CA ARG A 38 10.37 3.65 0.04
C ARG A 38 9.99 4.83 0.93
N GLU A 39 10.00 6.05 0.39
CA GLU A 39 9.58 7.25 1.12
C GLU A 39 8.07 7.23 1.35
N ALA A 40 7.28 6.88 0.32
CA ALA A 40 5.84 6.75 0.43
C ALA A 40 5.42 5.72 1.51
N VAL A 41 6.06 4.56 1.54
CA VAL A 41 5.84 3.54 2.59
C VAL A 41 6.23 4.09 3.96
N GLY A 42 7.35 4.81 4.07
CA GLY A 42 7.74 5.46 5.33
C GLY A 42 6.71 6.46 5.85
N CYS A 43 6.14 7.28 4.97
CA CYS A 43 5.04 8.18 5.33
C CYS A 43 3.79 7.42 5.78
N LEU A 44 3.43 6.33 5.10
CA LEU A 44 2.29 5.49 5.47
C LEU A 44 2.49 4.80 6.81
N VAL A 45 3.70 4.30 7.09
CA VAL A 45 4.10 3.73 8.39
C VAL A 45 3.94 4.76 9.49
N TYR A 46 4.41 5.98 9.28
CA TYR A 46 4.25 7.08 10.23
C TYR A 46 2.77 7.38 10.50
N LEU A 47 1.97 7.60 9.44
CA LEU A 47 0.53 7.86 9.56
C LEU A 47 -0.21 6.75 10.30
N SER A 48 0.13 5.49 10.00
CA SER A 48 -0.52 4.33 10.61
C SER A 48 -0.29 4.22 12.12
N GLN A 49 0.89 4.63 12.59
CA GLN A 49 1.25 4.60 14.01
C GLN A 49 0.76 5.84 14.76
N SER A 50 0.75 7.01 14.12
CA SER A 50 0.46 8.27 14.80
C SER A 50 -1.02 8.64 14.82
N CYS A 51 -1.75 8.47 13.72
CA CYS A 51 -3.09 9.07 13.59
C CYS A 51 -4.13 8.19 12.89
N ARG A 52 -3.70 7.14 12.18
CA ARG A 52 -4.58 6.32 11.33
C ARG A 52 -4.38 4.82 11.58
N PRO A 53 -4.78 4.31 12.76
CA PRO A 53 -4.65 2.88 13.06
C PRO A 53 -5.47 2.00 12.10
N ASP A 54 -6.48 2.56 11.43
CA ASP A 54 -7.32 1.90 10.45
C ASP A 54 -6.55 1.39 9.21
N ILE A 55 -5.40 1.98 8.88
CA ILE A 55 -4.55 1.52 7.76
C ILE A 55 -3.38 0.63 8.19
N CYS A 56 -3.15 0.45 9.49
CA CYS A 56 -1.98 -0.26 10.01
C CYS A 56 -1.81 -1.67 9.43
N HIS A 57 -2.92 -2.41 9.30
CA HIS A 57 -2.91 -3.74 8.70
C HIS A 57 -2.42 -3.74 7.25
N ALA A 58 -2.89 -2.78 6.44
CA ALA A 58 -2.50 -2.68 5.04
C ALA A 58 -1.04 -2.25 4.87
N VAL A 59 -0.57 -1.32 5.71
CA VAL A 59 0.83 -0.87 5.68
C VAL A 59 1.80 -1.98 6.07
N GLY A 60 1.41 -2.85 7.01
CA GLY A 60 2.22 -4.01 7.41
C GLY A 60 2.46 -5.03 6.29
N ILE A 61 1.58 -5.08 5.28
CA ILE A 61 1.73 -6.01 4.14
C ILE A 61 2.67 -5.47 3.06
N VAL A 62 2.83 -4.15 2.98
CA VAL A 62 3.67 -3.48 1.97
C VAL A 62 5.06 -3.06 2.50
N SER A 63 5.30 -3.20 3.80
CA SER A 63 6.58 -2.87 4.46
C SER A 63 7.61 -3.99 4.36
#